data_AF-A0A0C2SYU5-F1
#
_entry.id   AF-A0A0C2SYU5-F1
#
_cell.length_a   1.000
_cell.length_b   1.000
_cell.length_c   1.000
_cell.angle_alpha   90.00
_cell.angle_beta   90.00
_cell.angle_gamma   90.00
#
_symmetry.space_group_name_H-M   'P 1'
#
loop_
_entity.id
_entity.type
_entity.pdbx_description
1 polymer ?
#
loop_
_entity_poly.entity_id
_entity_poly.type
_entity_poly.pdbx_seq_one_letter_code
_entity_poly.pdbx_strand_id
1 'polypeptide(L)' 'LKADQRRAYEVILWHLQQTLAEKKPPPLRMILYGEGGTGKSKVIQTITEAFAAHRVSHMLVKSAYTGVAASLIDGKTTH' A
#
# COMPACT_ATOMS: atom_id res chain seq x y z
N LEU A 1 -11.80 6.83 4.97
CA LEU A 1 -10.37 7.15 5.13
C LEU A 1 -10.27 8.58 5.66
N LYS A 2 -9.44 8.87 6.66
CA LYS A 2 -9.10 10.26 7.03
C LYS A 2 -8.44 10.96 5.83
N ALA A 3 -8.44 12.30 5.78
CA ALA A 3 -7.93 13.05 4.63
C ALA A 3 -6.51 12.60 4.19
N ASP A 4 -5.59 12.41 5.14
CA ASP A 4 -4.23 11.96 4.86
C ASP A 4 -4.16 10.52 4.34
N GLN A 5 -5.01 9.65 4.87
CA GLN A 5 -5.13 8.25 4.42
C GLN A 5 -5.67 8.16 3.00
N ARG A 6 -6.65 9.03 2.68
CA ARG A 6 -7.21 9.15 1.34
C ARG A 6 -6.15 9.67 0.37
N ARG A 7 -5.39 10.69 0.76
CA ARG A 7 -4.29 11.22 -0.04
C ARG A 7 -3.23 10.16 -0.34
N ALA A 8 -2.81 9.40 0.68
CA ALA A 8 -1.88 8.29 0.51
C ALA A 8 -2.40 7.24 -0.50
N TYR A 9 -3.67 6.86 -0.35
CA TYR A 9 -4.32 5.93 -1.26
C TYR A 9 -4.36 6.45 -2.69
N GLU A 10 -4.73 7.71 -2.90
CA GLU A 10 -4.82 8.34 -4.22
C GLU A 10 -3.46 8.45 -4.91
N VAL A 11 -2.39 8.80 -4.18
CA VAL A 11 -1.02 8.85 -4.72
C VAL A 11 -0.57 7.46 -5.22
N ILE A 12 -0.84 6.41 -4.44
CA ILE A 12 -0.52 5.03 -4.84
C ILE A 12 -1.36 4.60 -6.04
N LEU A 13 -2.66 4.88 -6.04
CA LEU A 13 -3.55 4.49 -7.13
C LEU A 13 -3.16 5.17 -8.44
N TRP A 14 -2.81 6.46 -8.39
CA TRP A 14 -2.30 7.18 -9.56
C TRP A 14 -1.00 6.56 -10.08
N HIS A 15 -0.07 6.23 -9.19
CA HIS A 15 1.21 5.60 -9.57
C HIS A 15 1.00 4.23 -10.21
N LEU A 16 0.10 3.42 -9.65
CA LEU A 16 -0.31 2.14 -10.23
C LEU A 16 -0.86 2.33 -11.64
N GLN A 17 -1.80 3.27 -11.83
CA GLN A 17 -2.38 3.56 -13.14
C GLN A 17 -1.33 4.00 -14.18
N GLN A 18 -0.37 4.86 -13.80
CA GLN A 18 0.71 5.24 -14.72
C GLN A 18 1.61 4.05 -15.07
N THR A 19 1.86 3.17 -14.11
CA THR A 19 2.66 1.95 -14.30
C THR A 19 1.96 0.98 -15.25
N LEU A 20 0.66 0.74 -15.06
CA LEU A 20 -0.16 -0.12 -15.93
C LEU A 20 -0.35 0.46 -17.33
N ALA A 21 -0.27 1.78 -17.47
CA ALA A 21 -0.28 2.47 -18.76
C ALA A 21 1.11 2.52 -19.43
N GLU A 22 2.10 1.77 -18.93
CA GLU A 22 3.49 1.71 -19.44
C GLU A 22 4.21 3.07 -19.49
N LYS A 23 3.71 4.08 -18.76
CA LYS A 23 4.29 5.43 -18.72
C LYS A 23 5.57 5.55 -17.89
N LYS A 24 5.98 4.45 -17.24
CA LYS A 24 7.22 4.32 -16.46
C LYS A 24 7.42 5.51 -15.49
N PRO A 25 6.46 5.77 -14.58
CA PRO A 25 6.64 6.82 -13.57
C PRO A 25 7.89 6.53 -12.72
N PRO A 26 8.55 7.57 -12.17
CA PRO A 26 9.65 7.36 -11.24
C PRO A 26 9.20 6.52 -10.04
N PRO A 27 10.12 5.79 -9.37
CA PRO A 27 9.78 4.99 -8.21
C PRO A 27 9.10 5.82 -7.11
N LEU A 28 7.90 5.41 -6.68
CA LEU A 28 7.21 6.05 -5.57
C LEU A 28 7.84 5.61 -4.24
N ARG A 29 8.39 6.57 -3.49
CA ARG A 29 8.93 6.36 -2.14
C ARG A 29 8.08 7.16 -1.17
N MET A 30 7.31 6.49 -0.32
CA MET A 30 6.37 7.13 0.60
C MET A 30 6.50 6.54 1.99
N ILE A 31 6.51 7.42 3.00
CA ILE A 31 6.44 7.04 4.42
C ILE A 31 5.06 7.43 4.94
N LEU A 32 4.29 6.45 5.43
CA LEU A 32 3.00 6.67 6.07
C LEU A 32 3.19 6.79 7.59
N TYR A 33 3.26 8.03 8.07
CA TYR A 33 3.38 8.33 9.49
C TYR A 33 2.02 8.61 10.15
N GLY A 34 1.92 8.39 11.45
CA GLY A 34 0.76 8.74 12.27
C GLY A 34 0.74 7.98 13.59
N GLU A 35 0.07 8.52 14.60
CA GLU A 35 -0.04 7.90 15.93
C GLU A 35 -0.66 6.48 15.87
N GLY A 36 -0.38 5.65 16.87
CA GLY A 36 -1.01 4.33 17.01
C GLY A 36 -2.54 4.40 16.93
N GLY A 37 -3.19 3.38 16.37
CA GLY A 37 -4.67 3.35 16.29
C GLY A 37 -5.31 4.27 15.24
N THR A 38 -4.54 5.03 14.46
CA THR A 38 -5.10 5.99 13.48
C THR A 38 -5.68 5.38 12.20
N GLY A 39 -5.60 4.05 12.01
CA GLY A 39 -6.16 3.36 10.83
C GLY A 39 -5.17 3.12 9.68
N LYS A 40 -3.86 3.16 9.93
CA LYS A 40 -2.82 2.88 8.93
C LYS A 40 -2.98 1.50 8.27
N SER A 41 -3.37 0.47 9.03
CA SER A 41 -3.66 -0.87 8.50
C SER A 41 -4.80 -0.83 7.47
N LYS A 42 -5.79 0.06 7.65
CA LYS A 42 -6.88 0.22 6.69
C LYS A 42 -6.39 0.74 5.35
N VAL A 43 -5.40 1.63 5.34
CA VAL A 43 -4.77 2.13 4.10
C VAL A 43 -4.09 0.96 3.36
N ILE A 44 -3.31 0.15 4.06
CA ILE A 44 -2.63 -1.01 3.47
C ILE A 44 -3.64 -2.01 2.91
N GLN A 45 -4.73 -2.27 3.63
CA GLN A 45 -5.81 -3.12 3.17
C GLN A 45 -6.45 -2.58 1.88
N THR A 46 -6.81 -1.29 1.84
CA THR A 46 -7.44 -0.69 0.66
C THR A 46 -6.50 -0.64 -0.55
N ILE A 47 -5.20 -0.47 -0.34
CA ILE A 47 -4.19 -0.62 -1.41
C ILE A 47 -4.16 -2.06 -1.92
N THR A 48 -4.18 -3.04 -1.03
CA THR A 48 -4.18 -4.47 -1.40
C THR A 48 -5.42 -4.81 -2.24
N GLU A 49 -6.59 -4.34 -1.83
CA GLU A 49 -7.85 -4.48 -2.57
C GLU A 49 -7.78 -3.82 -3.96
N ALA A 50 -7.15 -2.65 -4.08
CA ALA A 50 -6.97 -1.99 -5.38
C ALA A 50 -6.06 -2.79 -6.33
N PHE A 51 -4.94 -3.31 -5.86
CA PHE A 51 -4.06 -4.16 -6.69
C PHE A 51 -4.77 -5.45 -7.13
N ALA A 52 -5.58 -6.05 -6.25
CA ALA A 52 -6.39 -7.21 -6.57
C ALA A 52 -7.48 -6.89 -7.61
N ALA A 53 -8.16 -5.75 -7.48
CA ALA A 53 -9.17 -5.29 -8.43
C ALA A 53 -8.58 -5.06 -9.84
N HIS A 54 -7.32 -4.64 -9.91
CA HIS A 54 -6.57 -4.52 -11.16
C HIS A 54 -5.91 -5.83 -11.63
N ARG A 55 -6.14 -6.96 -10.95
CA ARG A 55 -5.55 -8.29 -11.24
C ARG A 55 -4.02 -8.31 -11.23
N VAL A 56 -3.40 -7.43 -10.45
CA VAL A 56 -1.95 -7.26 -10.35
C VAL A 56 -1.44 -7.38 -8.93
N SER A 57 -2.09 -8.23 -8.11
CA SER A 57 -1.66 -8.51 -6.73
C SER A 57 -0.19 -8.92 -6.63
N HIS A 58 0.35 -9.58 -7.65
CA HIS A 58 1.75 -10.00 -7.73
C HIS A 58 2.75 -8.82 -7.79
N MET A 59 2.30 -7.61 -8.13
CA MET A 59 3.12 -6.40 -8.14
C MET A 59 3.23 -5.73 -6.76
N LEU A 60 2.45 -6.17 -5.77
CA LEU A 60 2.45 -5.61 -4.42
C LEU A 60 3.20 -6.52 -3.45
N VAL A 61 4.38 -6.07 -2.99
CA VAL A 61 5.11 -6.72 -1.91
C VAL A 61 4.81 -6.01 -0.59
N LYS A 62 4.36 -6.76 0.41
CA LYS A 62 4.03 -6.28 1.75
C LYS A 62 5.04 -6.86 2.74
N SER A 63 5.74 -5.98 3.46
CA SER A 63 6.68 -6.36 4.52
C SER A 63 6.40 -5.58 5.79
N ALA A 64 6.60 -6.21 6.94
CA ALA A 64 6.54 -5.58 8.24
C ALA A 64 7.67 -6.11 9.14
N TYR A 65 8.11 -5.28 10.07
CA TYR A 65 9.24 -5.57 10.96
C TYR A 65 8.94 -6.64 12.03
N THR A 66 7.67 -6.90 12.34
CA THR A 66 7.28 -7.92 13.34
C THR A 66 6.26 -8.90 12.76
N GLY A 67 6.28 -10.15 13.23
CA GLY A 67 5.35 -11.20 12.76
C GLY A 67 3.87 -10.84 12.95
N VAL A 68 3.52 -10.13 14.03
CA VAL A 68 2.14 -9.63 14.26
C VAL A 68 1.76 -8.56 13.23
N ALA A 69 2.67 -7.64 12.91
CA ALA A 69 2.43 -6.62 11.90
C ALA A 69 2.39 -7.22 10.48
N ALA A 70 3.15 -8.28 10.22
CA ALA A 70 3.13 -9.01 8.95
C ALA A 70 1.80 -9.75 8.77
N SER A 71 1.31 -10.43 9.81
CA SER A 71 -0.01 -11.09 9.82
C SER A 71 -1.17 -10.09 9.62
N LEU A 72 -1.08 -8.90 10.22
CA LEU A 72 -2.10 -7.84 10.08
C LEU A 72 -2.21 -7.24 8.66
N ILE A 73 -1.18 -7.41 7.83
CA ILE A 73 -1.17 -6.93 6.44
C ILE A 73 -1.17 -8.08 5.43
N ASP A 74 -1.27 -9.33 5.90
CA ASP A 74 -1.14 -10.53 5.07
C ASP A 74 0.18 -10.50 4.24
N GLY A 75 1.28 -10.11 4.89
CA GLY A 75 2.62 -9.97 4.34
C GLY A 75 3.59 -11.01 4.90
N LYS A 76 4.76 -11.16 4.28
CA LYS A 76 5.84 -12.03 4.79
C LYS A 76 6.76 -11.22 5.71
N THR A 77 7.36 -11.87 6.71
CA THR A 77 8.46 -11.26 7.47
C THR A 77 9.69 -11.16 6.57
N THR A 78 10.28 -9.97 6.44
CA THR A 78 11.63 -9.84 5.89
C THR A 78 12.62 -10.35 6.93
N HIS A 79 13.05 -11.59 6.76
CA HIS A 79 14.14 -12.22 7.50
C HIS A 79 15.09 -12.88 6.52
#